data_AF-A0A9B7CZP0-F1
#
_entry.id   AF-A0A9B7CZP0-F1
#
_cell.length_a   1.000
_cell.length_b   1.000
_cell.length_c   1.000
_cell.angle_alpha   90.00
_cell.angle_beta   90.00
_cell.angle_gamma   90.00
#
_symmetry.space_group_name_H-M   'P 1'
#
loop_
_entity.id
_entity.type
_entity.pdbx_description
1 polymer ?
#
loop_
_entity_poly.entity_id
_entity_poly.type
_entity_poly.pdbx_seq_one_letter_code
_entity_poly.pdbx_strand_id
1 'polypeptide(L)'
;MLLQNALQGILVVYKSTKARQFEILFFFNSARSYKVQKIILRHSIMSYILFAVFFVTGILRDRALAQDTITFGSNAVVSSTYSDTGYSCCVPRENCPYSNTGIDIRIVNGNSNCPAGQVCCCSSSSGNLVDSSCGVRKIPVSAHPQGQASYGAYPWQAALLTTNDVYVGSGVLITPNHVLTVAHKVASYTNGGLKVRLGEWDEQSTSETYPYQEYSIKRISIHSQFNSANLQNDVAVITLNSTVPISSSPNINTACLPSGIPAASTRCWVSGWGKDAFGTNGKYQSITKEVDVPIVDQSTCENALRQTRLGRSFMLNKNSFICAGGEQGKDACTGDGGSPLVCQFGNNQWQVVGIVAWGIGCATSNIPGVYVNVYNYIPWITQQITQSK
;
A
#
# COMPACT_ATOMS: atom_id res chain seq x y z
N MET A 1 -1.10 52.59 27.50
CA MET A 1 -0.44 53.18 26.31
C MET A 1 0.91 52.49 26.15
N LEU A 2 1.11 51.79 25.02
CA LEU A 2 2.38 51.24 24.49
C LEU A 2 2.97 50.06 25.31
N LEU A 3 3.53 48.97 24.77
CA LEU A 3 3.93 48.60 23.40
C LEU A 3 4.11 47.06 23.40
N GLN A 4 3.38 46.32 22.56
CA GLN A 4 3.76 44.95 22.16
C GLN A 4 5.00 45.07 21.27
N ASN A 5 6.15 44.58 21.72
CA ASN A 5 7.30 44.35 20.84
C ASN A 5 7.53 42.83 20.74
N ALA A 6 7.14 42.26 19.60
CA ALA A 6 7.48 40.91 19.21
C ALA A 6 8.97 40.85 18.84
N LEU A 7 9.75 40.04 19.56
CA LEU A 7 11.13 39.73 19.20
C LEU A 7 11.13 38.54 18.22
N GLN A 8 11.39 38.81 16.93
CA GLN A 8 11.80 37.78 15.97
C GLN A 8 13.33 37.62 16.02
N GLY A 9 13.80 36.41 16.33
CA GLY A 9 15.23 36.06 16.28
C GLY A 9 15.43 34.84 15.38
N ILE A 10 16.55 34.79 14.67
CA ILE A 10 16.96 33.64 13.84
C ILE A 10 18.03 32.85 14.62
N LEU A 11 17.80 31.54 14.78
CA LEU A 11 18.76 30.60 15.34
C LEU A 11 19.51 29.90 14.21
N VAL A 12 20.83 30.08 14.14
CA VAL A 12 21.69 29.35 13.20
C VAL A 12 22.65 28.47 14.01
N VAL A 13 22.53 27.15 13.80
CA VAL A 13 23.42 26.14 14.39
C VAL A 13 24.23 25.52 13.27
N TYR A 14 25.55 25.56 13.37
CA TYR A 14 26.42 24.88 12.41
C TYR A 14 27.55 24.12 13.12
N LYS A 15 28.06 23.10 12.45
CA LYS A 15 29.11 22.21 12.96
C LYS A 15 30.45 22.66 12.40
N SER A 16 31.36 23.13 13.27
CA SER A 16 32.71 23.50 12.85
C SER A 16 33.55 22.26 12.57
N THR A 17 34.23 22.21 11.43
CA THR A 17 35.04 21.06 11.01
C THR A 17 36.43 21.01 11.65
N LYS A 18 36.85 22.06 12.38
CA LYS A 18 38.19 22.14 12.99
C LYS A 18 38.26 21.89 14.50
N ALA A 19 37.12 21.79 15.20
CA ALA A 19 37.08 21.41 16.62
C ALA A 19 35.84 20.55 16.87
N ARG A 20 35.96 19.48 17.66
CA ARG A 20 34.84 18.60 18.05
C ARG A 20 33.86 19.30 19.01
N GLN A 21 33.28 20.44 18.63
CA GLN A 21 32.28 21.21 19.37
C GLN A 21 31.25 21.86 18.42
N PHE A 22 30.01 22.02 18.89
CA PHE A 22 28.96 22.77 18.20
C PHE A 22 28.95 24.22 18.71
N GLU A 23 28.91 25.20 17.81
CA GLU A 23 28.77 26.61 18.17
C GLU A 23 27.35 27.10 17.82
N ILE A 24 26.76 27.91 18.70
CA ILE A 24 25.44 28.53 18.53
C ILE A 24 25.64 30.04 18.54
N LEU A 25 25.15 30.73 17.50
CA LEU A 25 25.15 32.19 17.40
C LEU A 25 23.71 32.70 17.44
N PHE A 26 23.45 33.67 18.30
CA PHE A 26 22.18 34.39 18.37
C PHE A 26 22.32 35.77 17.74
N PHE A 27 21.41 36.10 16.82
CA PHE A 27 21.27 37.44 16.28
C PHE A 27 19.97 38.05 16.77
N PHE A 28 20.08 39.12 17.55
CA PHE A 28 18.94 39.93 17.96
C PHE A 28 18.82 41.13 17.01
N ASN A 29 17.65 41.30 16.40
CA ASN A 29 17.35 42.50 15.66
C ASN A 29 16.62 43.48 16.59
N SER A 30 17.36 44.45 17.10
CA SER A 30 16.79 45.67 17.68
C SER A 30 17.30 46.82 16.83
N ALA A 31 16.43 47.80 16.57
CA ALA A 31 16.52 48.81 15.52
C ALA A 31 17.74 49.76 15.56
N ARG A 32 18.87 49.43 16.21
CA ARG A 32 20.11 50.23 16.12
C ARG A 32 21.47 49.59 16.39
N SER A 33 21.65 48.27 16.56
CA SER A 33 22.99 47.61 16.46
C SER A 33 22.92 46.09 16.65
N TYR A 34 23.80 45.36 15.96
CA TYR A 34 24.00 43.92 16.16
C TYR A 34 24.99 43.67 17.30
N LYS A 35 24.60 42.92 18.34
CA LYS A 35 25.51 42.37 19.35
C LYS A 35 25.60 40.85 19.18
N VAL A 36 26.82 40.35 19.05
CA VAL A 36 27.13 38.91 18.98
C VAL A 36 27.63 38.47 20.34
N GLN A 37 27.00 37.45 20.94
CA GLN A 37 27.43 36.86 22.21
C GLN A 37 27.69 35.37 22.01
N LYS A 38 28.95 34.96 22.24
CA LYS A 38 29.41 33.57 22.07
C LYS A 38 29.24 32.82 23.39
N ILE A 39 28.40 31.78 23.40
CA ILE A 39 28.21 30.92 24.57
C ILE A 39 28.69 29.50 24.22
N ILE A 40 29.64 28.99 25.01
CA ILE A 40 30.22 27.64 24.86
C ILE A 40 29.64 26.76 25.96
N LEU A 41 28.90 25.71 25.60
CA LEU A 41 28.27 24.79 26.56
C LEU A 41 28.77 23.35 26.37
N ARG A 42 29.04 22.66 27.49
CA ARG A 42 29.49 21.26 27.52
C ARG A 42 28.30 20.29 27.39
N HIS A 43 28.59 19.11 26.81
CA HIS A 43 27.63 18.11 26.30
C HIS A 43 26.45 17.72 27.22
N SER A 44 26.59 17.75 28.54
CA SER A 44 25.59 17.19 29.45
C SER A 44 24.35 18.06 29.69
N ILE A 45 24.30 19.31 29.21
CA ILE A 45 23.19 20.24 29.45
C ILE A 45 22.26 20.39 28.22
N MET A 46 22.68 19.92 27.03
CA MET A 46 21.90 20.08 25.78
C MET A 46 20.59 19.28 25.76
N SER A 47 20.54 18.10 26.39
CA SER A 47 19.37 17.23 26.32
C SER A 47 18.16 17.76 27.10
N TYR A 48 18.40 18.50 28.20
CA TYR A 48 17.32 19.04 29.03
C TYR A 48 16.64 20.27 28.41
N ILE A 49 17.37 21.09 27.65
CA ILE A 49 16.81 22.30 27.02
C ILE A 49 16.02 21.94 25.76
N LEU A 50 16.45 20.94 24.97
CA LEU A 50 15.66 20.47 23.82
C LEU A 50 14.30 19.90 24.26
N PHE A 51 14.24 19.15 25.36
CA PHE A 51 12.98 18.60 25.87
C PHE A 51 12.00 19.67 26.35
N ALA A 52 12.50 20.76 26.96
CA ALA A 52 11.66 21.86 27.43
C ALA A 52 11.04 22.67 26.27
N VAL A 53 11.75 22.84 25.15
CA VAL A 53 11.26 23.62 23.98
C VAL A 53 10.21 22.83 23.17
N PHE A 54 10.30 21.49 23.12
CA PHE A 54 9.27 20.66 22.48
C PHE A 54 7.98 20.60 23.31
N PHE A 55 8.07 20.63 24.64
CA PHE A 55 6.88 20.63 25.51
C PHE A 55 6.09 21.93 25.44
N VAL A 56 6.77 23.08 25.29
CA VAL A 56 6.09 24.41 25.24
C VAL A 56 5.46 24.68 23.87
N THR A 57 6.02 24.14 22.78
CA THR A 57 5.45 24.30 21.42
C THR A 57 4.28 23.35 21.14
N GLY A 58 4.21 22.19 21.82
CA GLY A 58 3.07 21.27 21.74
C GLY A 58 1.80 21.76 22.45
N ILE A 59 1.95 22.49 23.56
CA ILE A 59 0.80 22.95 24.39
C ILE A 59 0.10 24.18 23.79
N LEU A 60 0.72 24.89 22.83
CA LEU A 60 0.13 26.07 22.19
C LEU A 60 -0.65 25.79 20.89
N ARG A 61 -0.82 24.52 20.50
CA ARG A 61 -1.50 24.16 19.24
C ARG A 61 -3.01 23.87 19.34
N ASP A 62 -3.59 23.83 20.55
CA ASP A 62 -5.00 23.44 20.79
C ASP A 62 -5.96 24.57 21.21
N ARG A 63 -5.65 25.84 20.92
CA ARG A 63 -6.61 26.94 21.11
C ARG A 63 -6.62 27.94 19.97
N ALA A 64 -7.28 27.59 18.88
CA ALA A 64 -7.91 28.55 17.96
C ALA A 64 -8.96 27.82 17.08
N LEU A 65 -10.20 27.80 17.53
CA LEU A 65 -11.38 27.53 16.69
C LEU A 65 -12.29 28.76 16.74
N ALA A 66 -12.79 29.13 15.55
CA ALA A 66 -14.09 29.74 15.24
C ALA A 66 -14.05 31.05 14.42
N GLN A 67 -15.07 31.12 13.54
CA GLN A 67 -15.55 32.23 12.69
C GLN A 67 -14.76 32.39 11.37
N ASP A 68 -15.38 32.26 10.19
CA ASP A 68 -16.63 32.89 9.76
C ASP A 68 -17.58 32.01 8.93
N THR A 69 -18.87 32.30 9.12
CA THR A 69 -20.04 31.82 8.37
C THR A 69 -20.18 32.61 7.07
N ILE A 70 -20.33 31.95 5.92
CA ILE A 70 -20.79 32.60 4.69
C ILE A 70 -22.08 31.89 4.22
N THR A 71 -23.18 32.63 4.27
CA THR A 71 -24.49 32.28 3.73
C THR A 71 -24.57 32.69 2.27
N PHE A 72 -25.11 31.83 1.40
CA PHE A 72 -25.73 32.24 0.13
C PHE A 72 -27.08 31.55 -0.04
N GLY A 73 -28.08 32.35 -0.35
CA GLY A 73 -29.48 31.94 -0.47
C GLY A 73 -29.92 31.59 -1.88
N SER A 74 -30.97 30.78 -1.89
CA SER A 74 -32.07 30.62 -2.85
C SER A 74 -31.83 30.09 -4.28
N ASN A 75 -32.38 28.88 -4.46
CA ASN A 75 -33.27 28.41 -5.53
C ASN A 75 -32.76 28.37 -6.98
N ALA A 76 -32.39 27.17 -7.41
CA ALA A 76 -32.73 26.67 -8.75
C ALA A 76 -32.98 25.16 -8.67
N VAL A 77 -34.24 24.77 -8.82
CA VAL A 77 -34.60 23.40 -9.20
C VAL A 77 -34.30 23.27 -10.69
N VAL A 78 -33.32 22.46 -11.05
CA VAL A 78 -33.13 21.98 -12.43
C VAL A 78 -33.02 20.46 -12.39
N SER A 79 -34.08 19.82 -12.87
CA SER A 79 -34.06 18.42 -13.28
C SER A 79 -33.25 18.33 -14.58
N SER A 80 -32.20 17.50 -14.62
CA SER A 80 -31.96 16.49 -15.67
C SER A 80 -30.54 15.91 -15.64
N THR A 81 -30.50 14.58 -15.80
CA THR A 81 -29.49 13.76 -16.50
C THR A 81 -28.03 13.69 -15.99
N TYR A 82 -27.70 12.47 -15.53
CA TYR A 82 -26.39 11.85 -15.33
C TYR A 82 -25.29 12.28 -16.34
N SER A 83 -24.12 12.69 -15.84
CA SER A 83 -22.81 12.39 -16.45
C SER A 83 -21.70 12.51 -15.41
N ASP A 84 -20.98 11.42 -15.25
CA ASP A 84 -19.81 11.23 -14.38
C ASP A 84 -18.62 12.04 -14.92
N THR A 85 -18.09 12.99 -14.12
CA THR A 85 -16.94 13.82 -14.48
C THR A 85 -15.76 13.62 -13.52
N GLY A 86 -15.14 12.44 -13.54
CA GLY A 86 -13.67 12.28 -13.54
C GLY A 86 -12.76 13.18 -12.67
N TYR A 87 -13.04 13.37 -11.38
CA TYR A 87 -12.19 14.16 -10.46
C TYR A 87 -11.18 13.33 -9.62
N SER A 88 -10.43 12.41 -10.22
CA SER A 88 -9.47 11.56 -9.49
C SER A 88 -8.03 12.11 -9.39
N CYS A 89 -7.76 13.36 -9.79
CA CYS A 89 -6.40 13.86 -10.03
C CYS A 89 -5.99 15.18 -9.34
N CYS A 90 -6.86 15.78 -8.52
CA CYS A 90 -6.58 17.05 -7.85
C CYS A 90 -6.02 16.83 -6.44
N VAL A 91 -4.82 17.36 -6.17
CA VAL A 91 -4.18 17.30 -4.84
C VAL A 91 -3.64 18.67 -4.42
N PRO A 92 -3.44 18.93 -3.11
CA PRO A 92 -2.75 20.14 -2.64
C PRO A 92 -1.36 20.26 -3.29
N ARG A 93 -0.95 21.49 -3.64
CA ARG A 93 0.31 21.77 -4.38
C ARG A 93 1.56 21.15 -3.73
N GLU A 94 1.58 21.07 -2.42
CA GLU A 94 2.66 20.45 -1.62
C GLU A 94 2.75 18.92 -1.73
N ASN A 95 1.67 18.27 -2.18
CA ASN A 95 1.60 16.82 -2.38
C ASN A 95 1.84 16.40 -3.84
N CYS A 96 2.18 17.36 -4.72
CA CYS A 96 2.54 17.06 -6.10
C CYS A 96 4.01 16.63 -6.19
N PRO A 97 4.34 15.41 -6.66
CA PRO A 97 5.71 15.00 -6.84
C PRO A 97 6.33 15.81 -7.98
N TYR A 98 7.16 16.80 -7.62
CA TYR A 98 7.86 17.64 -8.59
C TYR A 98 8.74 16.78 -9.51
N SER A 99 8.41 16.72 -10.80
CA SER A 99 9.39 16.42 -11.82
C SER A 99 10.22 17.69 -12.05
N ASN A 100 11.54 17.58 -11.92
CA ASN A 100 12.47 18.63 -12.29
C ASN A 100 12.51 18.79 -13.81
N THR A 101 11.49 19.45 -14.38
CA THR A 101 11.56 20.05 -15.70
C THR A 101 11.08 21.49 -15.59
N GLY A 102 11.91 22.41 -16.08
CA GLY A 102 11.83 23.85 -15.82
C GLY A 102 10.47 24.50 -16.07
N ILE A 103 10.33 25.70 -15.51
CA ILE A 103 9.21 26.62 -15.69
C ILE A 103 8.85 26.74 -17.18
N ASP A 104 7.63 26.38 -17.57
CA ASP A 104 6.95 26.93 -18.76
C ASP A 104 5.65 27.59 -18.32
N ILE A 105 5.61 28.93 -18.44
CA ILE A 105 4.41 29.75 -18.28
C ILE A 105 3.70 29.76 -19.64
N ARG A 106 3.05 28.67 -20.01
CA ARG A 106 2.05 28.67 -21.10
C ARG A 106 0.89 27.76 -20.77
N ILE A 107 -0.22 28.43 -20.44
CA ILE A 107 -1.57 27.89 -20.45
C ILE A 107 -1.83 27.28 -21.83
N VAL A 108 -2.16 25.99 -21.87
CA VAL A 108 -3.03 25.45 -22.92
C VAL A 108 -4.03 24.51 -22.25
N ASN A 109 -5.30 24.86 -22.41
CA ASN A 109 -6.47 24.18 -21.86
C ASN A 109 -6.44 22.66 -22.10
N GLY A 110 -6.38 21.90 -21.00
CA GLY A 110 -6.78 20.49 -20.95
C GLY A 110 -7.61 20.29 -19.68
N ASN A 111 -8.94 20.23 -19.85
CA ASN A 111 -10.00 20.05 -18.84
C ASN A 111 -9.57 19.41 -17.51
N SER A 112 -9.11 20.22 -16.55
CA SER A 112 -8.94 19.77 -15.16
C SER A 112 -9.31 20.92 -14.22
N ASN A 113 -10.60 21.04 -13.92
CA ASN A 113 -11.13 21.99 -12.94
C ASN A 113 -10.81 21.50 -11.52
N CYS A 114 -9.60 21.75 -11.03
CA CYS A 114 -9.30 21.56 -9.61
C CYS A 114 -9.80 22.76 -8.78
N PRO A 115 -10.36 22.53 -7.57
CA PRO A 115 -10.73 23.60 -6.63
C PRO A 115 -9.55 24.53 -6.30
N ALA A 116 -9.85 25.78 -5.93
CA ALA A 116 -8.83 26.75 -5.52
C ALA A 116 -7.95 26.19 -4.39
N GLY A 117 -6.63 26.18 -4.59
CA GLY A 117 -5.64 25.61 -3.66
C GLY A 117 -5.15 24.19 -4.02
N GLN A 118 -5.74 23.56 -5.04
CA GLN A 118 -5.31 22.26 -5.56
C GLN A 118 -4.71 22.40 -6.97
N VAL A 119 -3.88 21.43 -7.36
CA VAL A 119 -3.30 21.31 -8.70
C VAL A 119 -3.53 19.89 -9.24
N CYS A 120 -3.68 19.77 -10.56
CA CYS A 120 -3.78 18.48 -11.24
C CYS A 120 -2.37 17.86 -11.33
N CYS A 121 -2.12 16.76 -10.59
CA CYS A 121 -0.80 16.10 -10.54
C CYS A 121 -0.68 14.88 -11.44
N CYS A 122 -1.59 14.73 -12.40
CA CYS A 122 -1.42 13.76 -13.47
C CYS A 122 -0.30 14.24 -14.40
N SER A 123 0.93 13.84 -14.12
CA SER A 123 1.91 13.73 -15.20
C SER A 123 1.37 12.69 -16.17
N SER A 124 0.88 13.14 -17.32
CA SER A 124 0.77 12.34 -18.52
C SER A 124 2.18 11.99 -19.01
N SER A 125 2.96 11.31 -18.18
CA SER A 125 3.99 10.42 -18.68
C SER A 125 3.28 9.36 -19.49
N SER A 126 3.73 9.15 -20.72
CA SER A 126 3.40 8.06 -21.63
C SER A 126 3.72 6.70 -20.99
N GLY A 127 2.97 6.37 -19.96
CA GLY A 127 3.17 5.28 -19.02
C GLY A 127 1.86 5.13 -18.26
N ASN A 128 0.85 4.66 -18.99
CA ASN A 128 -0.40 4.19 -18.46
C ASN A 128 -0.16 3.38 -17.16
N LEU A 129 -0.56 3.92 -16.01
CA LEU A 129 -0.79 3.11 -14.81
C LEU A 129 -2.05 2.22 -14.98
N VAL A 130 -2.81 2.45 -16.06
CA VAL A 130 -3.86 1.57 -16.58
C VAL A 130 -3.29 0.83 -17.80
N ASP A 131 -2.43 -0.15 -17.55
CA ASP A 131 -2.03 -1.10 -18.58
C ASP A 131 -3.28 -1.88 -19.02
N SER A 132 -3.80 -1.63 -20.22
CA SER A 132 -4.97 -2.37 -20.74
C SER A 132 -4.71 -3.87 -20.91
N SER A 133 -3.46 -4.32 -20.72
CA SER A 133 -3.05 -5.73 -20.71
C SER A 133 -2.99 -6.37 -19.32
N CYS A 134 -3.13 -5.61 -18.21
CA CYS A 134 -3.22 -6.18 -16.87
C CYS A 134 -4.54 -6.91 -16.64
N GLY A 135 -4.55 -7.82 -15.67
CA GLY A 135 -5.76 -8.52 -15.25
C GLY A 135 -6.36 -9.42 -16.33
N VAL A 136 -5.59 -9.79 -17.36
CA VAL A 136 -6.03 -10.64 -18.46
C VAL A 136 -5.46 -12.05 -18.31
N ARG A 137 -6.31 -13.06 -18.46
CA ARG A 137 -5.92 -14.47 -18.58
C ARG A 137 -5.73 -14.81 -20.06
N LYS A 138 -4.53 -15.24 -20.45
CA LYS A 138 -4.22 -15.61 -21.84
C LYS A 138 -4.48 -17.09 -22.12
N ILE A 139 -4.38 -17.92 -21.09
CA ILE A 139 -4.73 -19.34 -21.15
C ILE A 139 -6.22 -19.47 -20.79
N PRO A 140 -7.06 -20.04 -21.67
CA PRO A 140 -8.45 -20.29 -21.35
C PRO A 140 -8.59 -21.24 -20.15
N VAL A 141 -9.61 -21.01 -19.33
CA VAL A 141 -9.93 -21.90 -18.21
C VAL A 141 -10.35 -23.26 -18.77
N SER A 142 -9.69 -24.32 -18.33
CA SER A 142 -10.02 -25.71 -18.64
C SER A 142 -10.86 -26.35 -17.54
N ALA A 143 -11.44 -27.52 -17.77
CA ALA A 143 -12.13 -28.26 -16.71
C ALA A 143 -11.13 -28.77 -15.66
N HIS A 144 -11.46 -28.62 -14.38
CA HIS A 144 -10.63 -29.03 -13.26
C HIS A 144 -11.48 -29.46 -12.05
N PRO A 145 -10.91 -30.19 -11.08
CA PRO A 145 -11.59 -30.51 -9.83
C PRO A 145 -11.98 -29.26 -9.04
N GLN A 146 -13.06 -29.36 -8.27
CA GLN A 146 -13.50 -28.27 -7.38
C GLN A 146 -12.40 -27.91 -6.37
N GLY A 147 -12.16 -26.61 -6.18
CA GLY A 147 -11.15 -26.08 -5.26
C GLY A 147 -9.72 -26.10 -5.81
N GLN A 148 -9.48 -26.70 -6.98
CA GLN A 148 -8.23 -26.57 -7.71
C GLN A 148 -8.37 -25.46 -8.76
N ALA A 149 -7.32 -24.70 -9.00
CA ALA A 149 -7.28 -23.74 -10.08
C ALA A 149 -6.93 -24.44 -11.40
N SER A 150 -7.52 -24.01 -12.51
CA SER A 150 -7.04 -24.41 -13.83
C SER A 150 -5.60 -23.92 -14.06
N TYR A 151 -4.82 -24.65 -14.86
CA TYR A 151 -3.53 -24.16 -15.32
C TYR A 151 -3.68 -22.77 -15.97
N GLY A 152 -2.85 -21.81 -15.56
CA GLY A 152 -2.88 -20.43 -16.06
C GLY A 152 -4.06 -19.57 -15.60
N ALA A 153 -4.89 -20.02 -14.64
CA ALA A 153 -6.03 -19.24 -14.12
C ALA A 153 -5.59 -17.95 -13.41
N TYR A 154 -4.45 -17.96 -12.72
CA TYR A 154 -3.92 -16.82 -11.97
C TYR A 154 -2.51 -16.47 -12.44
N PRO A 155 -2.37 -15.89 -13.65
CA PRO A 155 -1.05 -15.65 -14.26
C PRO A 155 -0.21 -14.59 -13.51
N TRP A 156 -0.83 -13.87 -12.57
CA TRP A 156 -0.19 -12.92 -11.65
C TRP A 156 0.26 -13.53 -10.33
N GLN A 157 -0.07 -14.79 -10.06
CA GLN A 157 0.33 -15.47 -8.83
C GLN A 157 1.86 -15.59 -8.77
N ALA A 158 2.43 -15.21 -7.63
CA ALA A 158 3.87 -15.33 -7.38
C ALA A 158 4.12 -16.20 -6.14
N ALA A 159 4.95 -17.22 -6.26
CA ALA A 159 5.47 -17.94 -5.10
C ALA A 159 6.74 -17.26 -4.59
N LEU A 160 6.80 -17.00 -3.29
CA LEU A 160 7.98 -16.48 -2.61
C LEU A 160 8.72 -17.66 -1.98
N LEU A 161 9.94 -17.91 -2.47
CA LEU A 161 10.74 -19.06 -2.08
C LEU A 161 12.08 -18.57 -1.53
N THR A 162 12.63 -19.29 -0.56
CA THR A 162 14.06 -19.12 -0.24
C THR A 162 14.91 -19.55 -1.45
N THR A 163 16.20 -19.22 -1.45
CA THR A 163 17.12 -19.68 -2.49
C THR A 163 17.28 -21.21 -2.54
N ASN A 164 16.85 -21.92 -1.49
CA ASN A 164 16.85 -23.39 -1.40
C ASN A 164 15.45 -23.98 -1.64
N ASP A 165 14.57 -23.26 -2.35
CA ASP A 165 13.22 -23.72 -2.73
C ASP A 165 12.25 -23.96 -1.56
N VAL A 166 12.56 -23.46 -0.35
CA VAL A 166 11.60 -23.50 0.76
C VAL A 166 10.53 -22.43 0.58
N TYR A 167 9.26 -22.83 0.58
CA TYR A 167 8.12 -21.91 0.49
C TYR A 167 8.01 -20.97 1.69
N VAL A 168 7.98 -19.66 1.42
CA VAL A 168 7.87 -18.60 2.42
C VAL A 168 6.44 -18.03 2.46
N GLY A 169 5.86 -17.80 1.29
CA GLY A 169 4.55 -17.19 1.13
C GLY A 169 4.24 -16.89 -0.32
N SER A 170 3.28 -16.01 -0.55
CA SER A 170 2.79 -15.67 -1.88
C SER A 170 2.87 -14.18 -2.16
N GLY A 171 2.66 -13.80 -3.42
CA GLY A 171 2.59 -12.43 -3.87
C GLY A 171 1.84 -12.32 -5.18
N VAL A 172 1.76 -11.09 -5.70
CA VAL A 172 0.99 -10.74 -6.89
C VAL A 172 1.84 -9.88 -7.80
N LEU A 173 2.10 -10.33 -9.02
CA LEU A 173 2.77 -9.52 -10.03
C LEU A 173 1.85 -8.36 -10.45
N ILE A 174 2.27 -7.12 -10.15
CA ILE A 174 1.48 -5.89 -10.43
C ILE A 174 2.09 -5.05 -11.56
N THR A 175 3.37 -5.24 -11.84
CA THR A 175 4.03 -4.80 -13.08
C THR A 175 5.04 -5.86 -13.51
N PRO A 176 5.60 -5.81 -14.73
CA PRO A 176 6.65 -6.75 -15.16
C PRO A 176 7.93 -6.78 -14.31
N ASN A 177 8.07 -5.90 -13.30
CA ASN A 177 9.23 -5.84 -12.42
C ASN A 177 8.85 -5.82 -10.93
N HIS A 178 7.57 -5.83 -10.59
CA HIS A 178 7.12 -5.59 -9.21
C HIS A 178 6.10 -6.61 -8.77
N VAL A 179 6.37 -7.22 -7.61
CA VAL A 179 5.48 -8.14 -6.92
C VAL A 179 5.00 -7.49 -5.63
N LEU A 180 3.69 -7.40 -5.46
CA LEU A 180 3.02 -6.97 -4.25
C LEU A 180 2.89 -8.16 -3.29
N THR A 181 3.21 -7.97 -2.02
CA THR A 181 3.05 -8.99 -0.98
C THR A 181 2.91 -8.33 0.39
N VAL A 182 2.84 -9.13 1.44
CA VAL A 182 2.74 -8.69 2.83
C VAL A 182 4.12 -8.56 3.48
N ALA A 183 4.28 -7.55 4.33
CA ALA A 183 5.55 -7.24 4.98
C ALA A 183 6.02 -8.35 5.92
N HIS A 184 5.10 -8.97 6.68
CA HIS A 184 5.44 -9.98 7.69
C HIS A 184 6.08 -11.25 7.09
N LYS A 185 5.89 -11.50 5.79
CA LYS A 185 6.53 -12.61 5.07
C LYS A 185 7.95 -12.30 4.61
N VAL A 186 8.26 -11.03 4.36
CA VAL A 186 9.49 -10.63 3.68
C VAL A 186 10.44 -9.78 4.54
N ALA A 187 10.01 -9.35 5.72
CA ALA A 187 10.79 -8.48 6.61
C ALA A 187 12.18 -9.02 6.98
N SER A 188 12.32 -10.34 7.13
CA SER A 188 13.60 -10.99 7.43
C SER A 188 14.52 -11.19 6.22
N TYR A 189 14.05 -10.90 5.00
CA TYR A 189 14.73 -11.19 3.73
C TYR A 189 15.23 -9.94 3.00
N THR A 190 15.20 -8.77 3.64
CA THR A 190 15.64 -7.50 3.05
C THR A 190 17.11 -7.51 2.61
N ASN A 191 17.93 -8.36 3.22
CA ASN A 191 19.34 -8.56 2.89
C ASN A 191 19.60 -9.77 1.97
N GLY A 192 18.56 -10.33 1.32
CA GLY A 192 18.66 -11.46 0.40
C GLY A 192 18.14 -12.78 0.95
N GLY A 193 18.43 -13.87 0.24
CA GLY A 193 17.98 -15.23 0.59
C GLY A 193 16.57 -15.59 0.10
N LEU A 194 15.97 -14.76 -0.75
CA LEU A 194 14.62 -14.93 -1.29
C LEU A 194 14.63 -14.77 -2.83
N LYS A 195 13.82 -15.57 -3.51
CA LYS A 195 13.54 -15.52 -4.95
C LYS A 195 12.03 -15.54 -5.19
N VAL A 196 11.62 -15.09 -6.37
CA VAL A 196 10.22 -15.12 -6.82
C VAL A 196 10.10 -16.13 -7.95
N ARG A 197 9.12 -17.03 -7.87
CA ARG A 197 8.71 -17.91 -8.97
C ARG A 197 7.35 -17.48 -9.51
N LEU A 198 7.25 -17.35 -10.83
CA LEU A 198 6.05 -16.94 -11.57
C LEU A 198 5.65 -18.02 -12.58
N GLY A 199 4.35 -18.12 -12.89
CA GLY A 199 3.83 -19.08 -13.87
C GLY A 199 3.83 -20.53 -13.41
N GLU A 200 4.08 -20.75 -12.11
CA GLU A 200 3.97 -22.05 -11.44
C GLU A 200 2.50 -22.49 -11.33
N TRP A 201 2.27 -23.80 -11.33
CA TRP A 201 0.94 -24.37 -11.10
C TRP A 201 1.00 -25.65 -10.26
N ASP A 202 1.75 -26.66 -10.68
CA ASP A 202 1.98 -27.90 -9.93
C ASP A 202 3.45 -28.02 -9.50
N GLU A 203 3.74 -27.71 -8.23
CA GLU A 203 5.11 -27.74 -7.68
C GLU A 203 5.79 -29.12 -7.79
N GLN A 204 5.03 -30.19 -8.00
CA GLN A 204 5.55 -31.54 -8.14
C GLN A 204 5.83 -31.95 -9.59
N SER A 205 5.54 -31.08 -10.55
CA SER A 205 5.72 -31.34 -11.97
C SER A 205 6.48 -30.21 -12.66
N THR A 206 7.02 -30.53 -13.83
CA THR A 206 7.57 -29.54 -14.77
C THR A 206 7.06 -29.84 -16.20
N SER A 207 5.95 -30.57 -16.32
CA SER A 207 5.39 -31.03 -17.60
C SER A 207 4.45 -30.02 -18.24
N GLU A 208 4.25 -28.86 -17.61
CA GLU A 208 3.39 -27.79 -18.09
C GLU A 208 3.86 -27.23 -19.43
N THR A 209 2.90 -26.85 -20.28
CA THR A 209 3.19 -26.32 -21.62
C THR A 209 4.11 -25.11 -21.63
N TYR A 210 4.00 -24.27 -20.59
CA TYR A 210 4.90 -23.14 -20.37
C TYR A 210 5.54 -23.29 -19.00
N PRO A 211 6.88 -23.38 -18.90
CA PRO A 211 7.54 -23.57 -17.62
C PRO A 211 7.36 -22.35 -16.71
N TYR A 212 7.48 -22.57 -15.41
CA TYR A 212 7.65 -21.48 -14.45
C TYR A 212 8.95 -20.72 -14.71
N GLN A 213 9.03 -19.49 -14.20
CA GLN A 213 10.20 -18.63 -14.31
C GLN A 213 10.60 -18.09 -12.95
N GLU A 214 11.90 -18.08 -12.65
CA GLU A 214 12.44 -17.62 -11.38
C GLU A 214 13.21 -16.31 -11.53
N TYR A 215 13.03 -15.43 -10.56
CA TYR A 215 13.58 -14.08 -10.54
C TYR A 215 14.26 -13.81 -9.20
N SER A 216 15.51 -13.34 -9.27
CA SER A 216 16.19 -12.78 -8.11
C SER A 216 15.61 -11.41 -7.74
N ILE A 217 15.74 -11.06 -6.47
CA ILE A 217 15.18 -9.82 -5.91
C ILE A 217 16.25 -8.72 -5.93
N LYS A 218 15.90 -7.58 -6.53
CA LYS A 218 16.71 -6.36 -6.52
C LYS A 218 16.50 -5.56 -5.22
N ARG A 219 15.25 -5.46 -4.76
CA ARG A 219 14.89 -4.67 -3.58
C ARG A 219 13.60 -5.20 -2.94
N ILE A 220 13.52 -5.12 -1.61
CA ILE A 220 12.26 -5.29 -0.87
C ILE A 220 11.96 -3.96 -0.17
N SER A 221 10.89 -3.30 -0.61
CA SER A 221 10.38 -2.08 0.02
C SER A 221 9.25 -2.44 0.97
N ILE A 222 9.44 -2.21 2.27
CA ILE A 222 8.43 -2.45 3.32
C ILE A 222 7.79 -1.12 3.68
N HIS A 223 6.47 -1.11 3.89
CA HIS A 223 5.79 0.10 4.34
C HIS A 223 6.37 0.58 5.68
N SER A 224 6.77 1.85 5.76
CA SER A 224 7.49 2.40 6.92
C SER A 224 6.70 2.37 8.23
N GLN A 225 5.38 2.32 8.13
CA GLN A 225 4.46 2.21 9.27
C GLN A 225 4.02 0.77 9.56
N PHE A 226 4.64 -0.24 8.94
CA PHE A 226 4.35 -1.65 9.25
C PHE A 226 4.57 -1.92 10.74
N ASN A 227 3.55 -2.50 11.37
CA ASN A 227 3.58 -2.88 12.78
C ASN A 227 3.44 -4.40 12.90
N SER A 228 4.54 -5.08 13.23
CA SER A 228 4.57 -6.55 13.33
C SER A 228 3.75 -7.12 14.49
N ALA A 229 3.38 -6.30 15.48
CA ALA A 229 2.60 -6.76 16.63
C ALA A 229 1.10 -6.91 16.31
N ASN A 230 0.57 -6.09 15.40
CA ASN A 230 -0.86 -6.10 15.03
C ASN A 230 -1.11 -6.19 13.52
N LEU A 231 -0.05 -6.37 12.73
CA LEU A 231 -0.04 -6.48 11.27
C LEU A 231 -0.66 -5.26 10.55
N GLN A 232 -0.77 -4.10 11.19
CA GLN A 232 -1.17 -2.89 10.50
C GLN A 232 -0.09 -2.46 9.50
N ASN A 233 -0.52 -1.95 8.35
CA ASN A 233 0.35 -1.57 7.24
C ASN A 233 1.26 -2.71 6.76
N ASP A 234 0.73 -3.94 6.78
CA ASP A 234 1.41 -5.17 6.37
C ASP A 234 1.54 -5.30 4.85
N VAL A 235 2.18 -4.34 4.20
CA VAL A 235 2.37 -4.31 2.76
C VAL A 235 3.84 -4.12 2.39
N ALA A 236 4.27 -4.84 1.36
CA ALA A 236 5.60 -4.76 0.80
C ALA A 236 5.57 -4.84 -0.74
N VAL A 237 6.49 -4.16 -1.40
CA VAL A 237 6.74 -4.27 -2.83
C VAL A 237 8.13 -4.86 -3.04
N ILE A 238 8.18 -5.99 -3.73
CA ILE A 238 9.41 -6.62 -4.19
C ILE A 238 9.71 -6.11 -5.61
N THR A 239 10.88 -5.53 -5.82
CA THR A 239 11.41 -5.21 -7.14
C THR A 239 12.28 -6.37 -7.64
N LEU A 240 11.93 -6.94 -8.78
CA LEU A 240 12.66 -8.02 -9.44
C LEU A 240 13.94 -7.48 -10.11
N ASN A 241 14.96 -8.32 -10.22
CA ASN A 241 16.25 -7.94 -10.84
C ASN A 241 16.18 -7.88 -12.39
N SER A 242 15.20 -8.53 -13.00
CA SER A 242 14.96 -8.51 -14.44
C SER A 242 13.47 -8.33 -14.74
N THR A 243 13.17 -7.89 -15.96
CA THR A 243 11.81 -7.70 -16.46
C THR A 243 11.22 -9.02 -16.92
N VAL A 244 10.01 -9.32 -16.44
CA VAL A 244 9.23 -10.50 -16.82
C VAL A 244 8.74 -10.35 -18.26
N PRO A 245 9.00 -11.32 -19.16
CA PRO A 245 8.60 -11.25 -20.56
C PRO A 245 7.13 -11.68 -20.73
N ILE A 246 6.21 -10.86 -20.20
CA ILE A 246 4.77 -11.14 -20.19
C ILE A 246 4.19 -11.36 -21.59
N SER A 247 4.77 -10.79 -22.64
CA SER A 247 4.31 -10.95 -24.03
C SER A 247 4.52 -12.36 -24.57
N SER A 248 5.62 -13.02 -24.20
CA SER A 248 5.98 -14.37 -24.66
C SER A 248 5.70 -15.46 -23.64
N SER A 249 5.09 -15.13 -22.49
CA SER A 249 4.81 -16.06 -21.40
C SER A 249 3.30 -16.12 -21.12
N PRO A 250 2.51 -16.97 -21.80
CA PRO A 250 1.06 -16.98 -21.65
C PRO A 250 0.55 -17.34 -20.25
N ASN A 251 1.34 -18.08 -19.47
CA ASN A 251 1.07 -18.41 -18.07
C ASN A 251 1.45 -17.29 -17.09
N ILE A 252 2.02 -16.17 -17.54
CA ILE A 252 2.45 -15.05 -16.70
C ILE A 252 1.88 -13.73 -17.21
N ASN A 253 1.23 -12.98 -16.31
CA ASN A 253 0.70 -11.65 -16.59
C ASN A 253 0.53 -10.86 -15.29
N THR A 254 0.30 -9.56 -15.35
CA THR A 254 0.08 -8.73 -14.17
C THR A 254 -1.39 -8.75 -13.74
N ALA A 255 -1.66 -8.56 -12.45
CA ALA A 255 -2.98 -8.17 -11.95
C ALA A 255 -3.13 -6.65 -12.06
N CYS A 256 -4.34 -6.16 -12.34
CA CYS A 256 -4.59 -4.73 -12.28
C CYS A 256 -4.62 -4.24 -10.83
N LEU A 257 -4.08 -3.05 -10.58
CA LEU A 257 -4.35 -2.36 -9.31
C LEU A 257 -5.82 -1.92 -9.26
N PRO A 258 -6.44 -1.90 -8.07
CA PRO A 258 -7.86 -1.64 -7.95
C PRO A 258 -8.16 -0.16 -8.19
N SER A 259 -9.25 0.15 -8.88
CA SER A 259 -9.70 1.55 -9.07
C SER A 259 -10.60 2.05 -7.94
N GLY A 260 -11.03 1.15 -7.05
CA GLY A 260 -11.88 1.44 -5.90
C GLY A 260 -11.94 0.25 -4.95
N ILE A 261 -12.57 0.46 -3.80
CA ILE A 261 -12.92 -0.62 -2.88
C ILE A 261 -14.16 -1.32 -3.43
N PRO A 262 -14.15 -2.66 -3.61
CA PRO A 262 -15.33 -3.37 -4.08
C PRO A 262 -16.50 -3.26 -3.09
N ALA A 263 -17.72 -3.33 -3.60
CA ALA A 263 -18.91 -3.33 -2.77
C ALA A 263 -18.98 -4.61 -1.90
N ALA A 264 -19.70 -4.54 -0.79
CA ALA A 264 -20.02 -5.72 -0.01
C ALA A 264 -20.75 -6.76 -0.89
N SER A 265 -20.54 -8.04 -0.59
CA SER A 265 -21.04 -9.18 -1.36
C SER A 265 -20.49 -9.35 -2.77
N THR A 266 -19.61 -8.47 -3.26
CA THR A 266 -18.86 -8.72 -4.51
C THR A 266 -18.08 -10.04 -4.38
N ARG A 267 -18.28 -10.97 -5.32
CA ARG A 267 -17.55 -12.24 -5.36
C ARG A 267 -16.15 -12.02 -5.91
N CYS A 268 -15.17 -12.46 -5.13
CA CYS A 268 -13.76 -12.38 -5.45
C CYS A 268 -13.14 -13.75 -5.24
N TRP A 269 -11.93 -13.94 -5.76
CA TRP A 269 -11.24 -15.21 -5.74
C TRP A 269 -9.93 -15.06 -4.98
N VAL A 270 -9.66 -16.03 -4.12
CA VAL A 270 -8.37 -16.19 -3.46
C VAL A 270 -7.72 -17.44 -4.01
N SER A 271 -6.43 -17.36 -4.31
CA SER A 271 -5.66 -18.49 -4.83
C SER A 271 -4.29 -18.60 -4.18
N GLY A 272 -3.81 -19.84 -4.04
CA GLY A 272 -2.54 -20.10 -3.35
C GLY A 272 -2.19 -21.57 -3.23
N TRP A 273 -1.03 -21.81 -2.62
CA TRP A 273 -0.49 -23.14 -2.30
C TRP A 273 -0.45 -23.39 -0.79
N GLY A 274 -1.08 -22.53 0.02
CA GLY A 274 -1.17 -22.68 1.45
C GLY A 274 -1.77 -24.02 1.86
N LYS A 275 -1.63 -24.33 3.16
CA LYS A 275 -2.10 -25.59 3.72
C LYS A 275 -3.60 -25.75 3.52
N ASP A 276 -4.04 -26.98 3.26
CA ASP A 276 -5.47 -27.33 3.23
C ASP A 276 -6.18 -27.26 4.59
N ALA A 277 -5.44 -27.18 5.69
CA ALA A 277 -5.99 -27.10 7.03
C ALA A 277 -5.12 -26.26 7.99
N PHE A 278 -5.76 -25.72 9.02
CA PHE A 278 -5.07 -25.00 10.09
C PHE A 278 -4.25 -25.95 10.97
N GLY A 279 -3.09 -25.49 11.45
CA GLY A 279 -2.25 -26.23 12.41
C GLY A 279 -1.23 -27.19 11.78
N THR A 280 -0.77 -28.16 12.58
CA THR A 280 0.30 -29.11 12.18
C THR A 280 -0.16 -30.14 11.17
N ASN A 281 -1.47 -30.38 11.07
CA ASN A 281 -2.04 -31.43 10.22
C ASN A 281 -2.29 -30.97 8.77
N GLY A 282 -2.25 -29.67 8.50
CA GLY A 282 -2.40 -29.13 7.15
C GLY A 282 -1.16 -29.35 6.29
N LYS A 283 -1.39 -29.76 5.05
CA LYS A 283 -0.36 -30.03 4.04
C LYS A 283 -0.39 -28.95 2.98
N TYR A 284 0.80 -28.48 2.58
CA TYR A 284 0.93 -27.64 1.40
C TYR A 284 0.43 -28.38 0.16
N GLN A 285 -0.19 -27.63 -0.73
CA GLN A 285 -0.81 -28.19 -1.93
C GLN A 285 0.17 -28.04 -3.10
N SER A 286 0.37 -29.10 -3.88
CA SER A 286 1.25 -29.03 -5.05
C SER A 286 0.61 -28.23 -6.17
N ILE A 287 -0.67 -28.51 -6.46
CA ILE A 287 -1.49 -27.77 -7.42
C ILE A 287 -2.13 -26.55 -6.74
N THR A 288 -2.03 -25.38 -7.38
CA THR A 288 -2.67 -24.15 -6.92
C THR A 288 -4.16 -24.38 -6.63
N LYS A 289 -4.60 -23.95 -5.44
CA LYS A 289 -6.00 -23.97 -5.04
C LYS A 289 -6.65 -22.64 -5.30
N GLU A 290 -7.97 -22.67 -5.43
CA GLU A 290 -8.79 -21.47 -5.53
C GLU A 290 -10.08 -21.61 -4.72
N VAL A 291 -10.56 -20.47 -4.22
CA VAL A 291 -11.87 -20.37 -3.59
C VAL A 291 -12.47 -19.02 -3.87
N ASP A 292 -13.76 -19.00 -4.21
CA ASP A 292 -14.52 -17.78 -4.33
C ASP A 292 -15.10 -17.37 -2.97
N VAL A 293 -14.99 -16.09 -2.62
CA VAL A 293 -15.44 -15.52 -1.34
C VAL A 293 -16.09 -14.15 -1.57
N PRO A 294 -17.10 -13.77 -0.77
CA PRO A 294 -17.71 -12.46 -0.86
C PRO A 294 -16.87 -11.43 -0.09
N ILE A 295 -16.81 -10.19 -0.58
CA ILE A 295 -16.35 -9.06 0.23
C ILE A 295 -17.31 -8.86 1.40
N VAL A 296 -16.75 -8.69 2.60
CA VAL A 296 -17.49 -8.45 3.84
C VAL A 296 -17.27 -7.01 4.27
N ASP A 297 -18.35 -6.33 4.60
CA ASP A 297 -18.26 -4.96 5.12
C ASP A 297 -17.45 -4.93 6.42
N GLN A 298 -16.76 -3.81 6.65
CA GLN A 298 -15.81 -3.70 7.76
C GLN A 298 -16.48 -3.80 9.14
N SER A 299 -17.72 -3.34 9.28
CA SER A 299 -18.47 -3.44 10.55
C SER A 299 -18.84 -4.88 10.88
N THR A 300 -19.35 -5.62 9.91
CA THR A 300 -19.71 -7.03 10.01
C THR A 300 -18.46 -7.85 10.29
N CYS A 301 -17.36 -7.57 9.58
CA CYS A 301 -16.08 -8.21 9.83
C CYS A 301 -15.57 -7.96 11.26
N GLU A 302 -15.55 -6.72 11.72
CA GLU A 302 -15.13 -6.39 13.09
C GLU A 302 -16.01 -7.08 14.14
N ASN A 303 -17.33 -7.10 13.93
CA ASN A 303 -18.27 -7.75 14.85
C ASN A 303 -18.08 -9.28 14.89
N ALA A 304 -17.83 -9.92 13.74
CA ALA A 304 -17.50 -11.34 13.68
C ALA A 304 -16.18 -11.62 14.41
N LEU A 305 -15.14 -10.81 14.16
CA LEU A 305 -13.83 -10.95 14.81
C LEU A 305 -13.90 -10.77 16.33
N ARG A 306 -14.76 -9.88 16.83
CA ARG A 306 -15.02 -9.68 18.27
C ARG A 306 -15.62 -10.90 18.97
N GLN A 307 -16.24 -11.82 18.23
CA GLN A 307 -16.79 -13.08 18.76
C GLN A 307 -15.73 -14.17 18.92
N THR A 308 -14.50 -13.90 18.47
CA THR A 308 -13.37 -14.83 18.59
C THR A 308 -12.53 -14.55 19.83
N ARG A 309 -11.38 -15.22 19.94
CA ARG A 309 -10.33 -14.95 20.95
C ARG A 309 -9.79 -13.51 20.97
N LEU A 310 -10.06 -12.69 19.95
CA LEU A 310 -9.70 -11.27 19.96
C LEU A 310 -10.52 -10.45 20.97
N GLY A 311 -11.69 -10.94 21.35
CA GLY A 311 -12.54 -10.34 22.37
C GLY A 311 -13.32 -9.11 21.91
N ARG A 312 -14.28 -8.69 22.74
CA ARG A 312 -15.26 -7.64 22.43
C ARG A 312 -14.64 -6.25 22.22
N SER A 313 -13.46 -6.00 22.79
CA SER A 313 -12.75 -4.72 22.67
C SER A 313 -11.91 -4.60 21.40
N PHE A 314 -11.85 -5.65 20.57
CA PHE A 314 -11.13 -5.60 19.31
C PHE A 314 -11.66 -4.50 18.39
N MET A 315 -10.75 -3.84 17.67
CA MET A 315 -11.06 -2.82 16.67
C MET A 315 -10.26 -3.13 15.41
N LEU A 316 -10.97 -3.27 14.28
CA LEU A 316 -10.35 -3.50 12.99
C LEU A 316 -9.81 -2.18 12.45
N ASN A 317 -8.53 -2.14 12.06
CA ASN A 317 -8.01 -0.97 11.34
C ASN A 317 -8.58 -0.96 9.92
N LYS A 318 -9.61 -0.12 9.72
CA LYS A 318 -10.35 0.04 8.45
C LYS A 318 -9.52 0.62 7.31
N ASN A 319 -8.41 1.30 7.62
CA ASN A 319 -7.50 1.79 6.60
C ASN A 319 -6.58 0.66 6.14
N SER A 320 -6.05 -0.14 7.08
CA SER A 320 -5.12 -1.21 6.73
C SER A 320 -5.79 -2.43 6.11
N PHE A 321 -7.05 -2.72 6.46
CA PHE A 321 -7.65 -4.00 6.17
C PHE A 321 -8.99 -3.93 5.42
N ILE A 322 -9.21 -4.95 4.60
CA ILE A 322 -10.48 -5.35 3.98
C ILE A 322 -10.75 -6.81 4.36
N CYS A 323 -12.02 -7.23 4.39
CA CYS A 323 -12.40 -8.58 4.75
C CYS A 323 -13.15 -9.28 3.62
N ALA A 324 -12.98 -10.60 3.56
CA ALA A 324 -13.72 -11.46 2.64
C ALA A 324 -13.95 -12.84 3.25
N GLY A 325 -14.98 -13.55 2.81
CA GLY A 325 -15.27 -14.91 3.28
C GLY A 325 -16.29 -14.97 4.42
N GLY A 326 -16.09 -15.90 5.34
CA GLY A 326 -17.04 -16.21 6.43
C GLY A 326 -18.09 -17.27 6.06
N GLU A 327 -18.07 -17.75 4.81
CA GLU A 327 -18.87 -18.89 4.36
C GLU A 327 -18.24 -20.20 4.85
N GLN A 328 -19.07 -21.15 5.28
CA GLN A 328 -18.58 -22.44 5.77
C GLN A 328 -17.82 -23.19 4.66
N GLY A 329 -16.63 -23.70 4.98
CA GLY A 329 -15.83 -24.48 4.03
C GLY A 329 -15.12 -23.65 2.96
N LYS A 330 -15.19 -22.31 3.01
CA LYS A 330 -14.58 -21.42 2.02
C LYS A 330 -13.71 -20.36 2.67
N ASP A 331 -12.39 -20.55 2.64
CA ASP A 331 -11.43 -19.58 3.19
C ASP A 331 -10.01 -19.80 2.64
N ALA A 332 -9.19 -18.76 2.71
CA ALA A 332 -7.74 -18.90 2.60
C ALA A 332 -7.20 -19.50 3.90
N CYS A 333 -6.07 -20.22 3.84
CA CYS A 333 -5.60 -20.96 5.01
C CYS A 333 -4.12 -20.71 5.32
N THR A 334 -3.58 -21.46 6.28
CA THR A 334 -2.25 -21.25 6.83
C THR A 334 -1.21 -21.41 5.73
N GLY A 335 -0.42 -20.37 5.47
CA GLY A 335 0.63 -20.40 4.44
C GLY A 335 0.39 -19.43 3.29
N ASP A 336 -0.86 -19.03 3.07
CA ASP A 336 -1.26 -18.12 1.98
C ASP A 336 -0.90 -16.65 2.22
N GLY A 337 -0.09 -16.30 3.23
CA GLY A 337 0.27 -14.90 3.49
C GLY A 337 0.87 -14.23 2.24
N GLY A 338 0.24 -13.14 1.80
CA GLY A 338 0.57 -12.42 0.56
C GLY A 338 -0.17 -12.89 -0.69
N SER A 339 -0.96 -13.96 -0.62
CA SER A 339 -1.77 -14.45 -1.75
C SER A 339 -2.82 -13.42 -2.18
N PRO A 340 -3.12 -13.30 -3.48
CA PRO A 340 -4.08 -12.35 -4.01
C PRO A 340 -5.51 -12.67 -3.58
N LEU A 341 -6.26 -11.63 -3.22
CA LEU A 341 -7.70 -11.57 -3.33
C LEU A 341 -8.01 -10.71 -4.57
N VAL A 342 -8.50 -11.35 -5.63
CA VAL A 342 -8.80 -10.68 -6.91
C VAL A 342 -10.29 -10.69 -7.21
N CYS A 343 -10.81 -9.56 -7.66
CA CYS A 343 -12.19 -9.46 -8.14
C CYS A 343 -12.18 -9.14 -9.63
N GLN A 344 -13.17 -9.67 -10.34
CA GLN A 344 -13.37 -9.31 -11.74
C GLN A 344 -14.22 -8.04 -11.81
N PHE A 345 -13.71 -7.03 -12.50
CA PHE A 345 -14.42 -5.79 -12.77
C PHE A 345 -14.79 -5.71 -14.25
N GLY A 346 -15.53 -4.67 -14.64
CA GLY A 346 -15.98 -4.46 -16.04
C GLY A 346 -14.87 -4.70 -17.06
N ASN A 347 -15.24 -5.18 -18.25
CA ASN A 347 -14.33 -5.60 -19.33
C ASN A 347 -13.49 -6.86 -19.02
N ASN A 348 -13.95 -7.73 -18.12
CA ASN A 348 -13.30 -9.00 -17.76
C ASN A 348 -11.88 -8.89 -17.16
N GLN A 349 -11.48 -7.70 -16.71
CA GLN A 349 -10.18 -7.48 -16.08
C GLN A 349 -10.23 -7.83 -14.59
N TRP A 350 -9.17 -8.50 -14.13
CA TRP A 350 -8.98 -8.89 -12.74
C TRP A 350 -8.14 -7.87 -11.98
N GLN A 351 -8.69 -7.35 -10.88
CA GLN A 351 -8.01 -6.40 -10.01
C GLN A 351 -7.64 -7.05 -8.68
N VAL A 352 -6.42 -6.81 -8.19
CA VAL A 352 -5.97 -7.25 -6.85
C VAL A 352 -6.47 -6.28 -5.79
N VAL A 353 -7.56 -6.63 -5.13
CA VAL A 353 -8.22 -5.75 -4.14
C VAL A 353 -7.68 -5.97 -2.73
N GLY A 354 -7.11 -7.15 -2.49
CA GLY A 354 -6.53 -7.54 -1.22
C GLY A 354 -5.36 -8.49 -1.40
N ILE A 355 -4.55 -8.60 -0.35
CA ILE A 355 -3.55 -9.67 -0.18
C ILE A 355 -3.71 -10.26 1.22
N VAL A 356 -3.68 -11.59 1.33
CA VAL A 356 -3.94 -12.30 2.60
C VAL A 356 -2.97 -11.81 3.68
N ALA A 357 -3.51 -11.22 4.75
CA ALA A 357 -2.72 -10.72 5.87
C ALA A 357 -2.74 -11.72 7.03
N TRP A 358 -3.94 -12.05 7.52
CA TRP A 358 -4.14 -12.96 8.65
C TRP A 358 -5.58 -13.46 8.75
N GLY A 359 -5.80 -14.48 9.59
CA GLY A 359 -7.12 -15.06 9.84
C GLY A 359 -7.18 -15.78 11.19
N ILE A 360 -8.36 -16.23 11.59
CA ILE A 360 -8.58 -16.99 12.82
C ILE A 360 -9.21 -18.33 12.46
N GLY A 361 -8.38 -19.38 12.47
CA GLY A 361 -8.74 -20.65 11.88
C GLY A 361 -8.76 -20.56 10.34
N CYS A 362 -8.99 -21.69 9.70
CA CYS A 362 -9.30 -21.73 8.27
C CYS A 362 -10.71 -22.28 8.10
N ALA A 363 -11.51 -21.66 7.24
CA ALA A 363 -12.84 -22.13 6.88
C ALA A 363 -13.78 -22.29 8.09
N THR A 364 -13.51 -21.53 9.16
CA THR A 364 -14.38 -21.47 10.33
C THR A 364 -15.62 -20.68 9.94
N SER A 365 -16.79 -21.31 10.06
CA SER A 365 -18.06 -20.66 9.73
C SER A 365 -18.21 -19.33 10.46
N ASN A 366 -18.67 -18.31 9.75
CA ASN A 366 -18.96 -16.96 10.23
C ASN A 366 -17.75 -16.09 10.60
N ILE A 367 -16.51 -16.54 10.40
CA ILE A 367 -15.32 -15.70 10.61
C ILE A 367 -14.68 -15.39 9.25
N PRO A 368 -14.72 -14.13 8.79
CA PRO A 368 -14.07 -13.75 7.54
C PRO A 368 -12.54 -13.67 7.69
N GLY A 369 -11.84 -13.92 6.58
CA GLY A 369 -10.41 -13.66 6.47
C GLY A 369 -10.11 -12.16 6.36
N VAL A 370 -8.91 -11.76 6.83
CA VAL A 370 -8.47 -10.37 6.83
C VAL A 370 -7.32 -10.19 5.83
N TYR A 371 -7.50 -9.21 4.95
CA TYR A 371 -6.61 -8.91 3.85
C TYR A 371 -6.13 -7.48 3.98
N VAL A 372 -4.93 -7.18 3.50
CA VAL A 372 -4.49 -5.79 3.34
C VAL A 372 -5.41 -5.11 2.32
N ASN A 373 -5.93 -3.92 2.63
CA ASN A 373 -6.72 -3.14 1.68
C ASN A 373 -5.80 -2.46 0.64
N VAL A 374 -5.61 -3.11 -0.52
CA VAL A 374 -4.64 -2.65 -1.54
C VAL A 374 -4.96 -1.25 -2.04
N TYR A 375 -6.25 -0.91 -2.19
CA TYR A 375 -6.68 0.42 -2.66
C TYR A 375 -6.11 1.55 -1.81
N ASN A 376 -6.13 1.39 -0.48
CA ASN A 376 -5.63 2.41 0.44
C ASN A 376 -4.11 2.59 0.39
N TYR A 377 -3.36 1.64 -0.19
CA TYR A 377 -1.91 1.73 -0.35
C TYR A 377 -1.47 2.09 -1.77
N ILE A 378 -2.38 2.34 -2.72
CA ILE A 378 -2.03 2.69 -4.11
C ILE A 378 -1.02 3.85 -4.19
N PRO A 379 -1.17 4.97 -3.44
CA PRO A 379 -0.18 6.04 -3.49
C PRO A 379 1.23 5.57 -3.11
N TRP A 380 1.33 4.77 -2.05
CA TRP A 380 2.59 4.20 -1.59
C TRP A 380 3.15 3.16 -2.57
N ILE A 381 2.33 2.25 -3.08
CA ILE A 381 2.71 1.25 -4.09
C ILE A 381 3.26 1.93 -5.34
N THR A 382 2.58 2.97 -5.83
CA THR A 382 3.00 3.76 -7.00
C THR A 382 4.35 4.44 -6.76
N GLN A 383 4.56 4.99 -5.55
CA GLN A 383 5.85 5.54 -5.16
C GLN A 383 6.96 4.47 -5.22
N GLN A 384 6.71 3.26 -4.72
CA GLN A 384 7.71 2.18 -4.75
C GLN A 384 8.02 1.68 -6.17
N ILE A 385 7.02 1.64 -7.06
CA ILE A 385 7.19 1.27 -8.47
C ILE A 385 8.05 2.32 -9.20
N THR A 386 7.80 3.61 -8.95
CA THR A 386 8.49 4.71 -9.65
C THR A 386 9.93 4.90 -9.19
N GLN A 387 10.22 4.70 -7.90
CA GLN A 387 11.58 4.74 -7.32
C GLN A 387 12.46 3.53 -7.70
N SER A 388 11.94 2.58 -8.48
CA SER A 388 12.70 1.42 -8.98
C SER A 388 13.29 1.62 -10.37
N LYS A 389 12.83 2.64 -11.10
CA LYS A 389 13.42 3.09 -12.36
C LYS A 389 14.70 3.87 -12.07
#